data_AF-A0A6G9GZW8-F1
#
_entry.id   AF-A0A6G9GZW8-F1
#
_cell.length_a   1.000
_cell.length_b   1.000
_cell.length_c   1.000
_cell.angle_alpha   90.00
_cell.angle_beta   90.00
_cell.angle_gamma   90.00
#
_symmetry.space_group_name_H-M   'P 1'
#
loop_
_entity.id
_entity.type
_entity.pdbx_description
1 polymer ?
#
loop_
_entity_poly.entity_id
_entity_poly.type
_entity_poly.pdbx_seq_one_letter_code
_entity_poly.pdbx_strand_id
1 'polypeptide(L)'
;MTAYDAIVLAGGAAKRLGGIDKPAVRVGGRALLDRVLAACEGAGRTVVVGGRRPTVRPVHWAREDPPGGGPLAALGAGVRAVGADTVLVLSADLPFLGAPTVLRLVEALDTSGREAALLVDPDGRDQPLVAAYRAEPLRRELALLATEHGNLTGLPLRLLSDELDLARVDADPFASFDCDTWEDISTARARIREHGTVLEEWINAVKDELGIELDVDIPLLLDLARDAAHGVARPAAPLTTFLVGYAAGRAGGEGPEAVEAATRKAVALALRWADEAAGTDGPAGGAKGADAG
;
A
#
# COMPACT_ATOMS: atom_id res chain seq x y z
N MET A 1 -8.75 -18.24 6.64
CA MET A 1 -8.60 -16.88 7.20
C MET A 1 -9.85 -16.57 7.99
N THR A 2 -9.70 -16.02 9.18
CA THR A 2 -10.81 -15.53 10.00
C THR A 2 -11.45 -14.34 9.31
N ALA A 3 -12.78 -14.32 9.25
CA ALA A 3 -13.51 -13.20 8.69
C ALA A 3 -13.42 -11.99 9.65
N TYR A 4 -13.20 -10.80 9.09
CA TYR A 4 -13.11 -9.57 9.86
C TYR A 4 -13.76 -8.40 9.12
N ASP A 5 -14.21 -7.42 9.90
CA ASP A 5 -14.58 -6.09 9.41
C ASP A 5 -13.47 -5.09 9.76
N ALA A 6 -13.39 -3.98 9.04
CA ALA A 6 -12.43 -2.92 9.28
C ALA A 6 -13.12 -1.59 9.62
N ILE A 7 -12.55 -0.86 10.57
CA ILE A 7 -12.89 0.51 10.94
C ILE A 7 -11.66 1.37 10.69
N VAL A 8 -11.79 2.36 9.81
CA VAL A 8 -10.75 3.35 9.52
C VAL A 8 -11.18 4.69 10.08
N LEU A 9 -10.43 5.21 11.06
CA LEU A 9 -10.69 6.51 11.66
C LEU A 9 -10.07 7.61 10.79
N ALA A 10 -10.90 8.23 9.96
CA ALA A 10 -10.54 9.33 9.06
C ALA A 10 -11.01 10.69 9.58
N GLY A 11 -11.06 10.81 10.91
CA GLY A 11 -11.37 12.03 11.64
C GLY A 11 -10.10 12.76 12.10
N GLY A 12 -10.25 14.03 12.48
CA GLY A 12 -9.16 14.86 12.99
C GLY A 12 -9.15 16.23 12.33
N ALA A 13 -9.07 17.29 13.14
CA ALA A 13 -9.08 18.66 12.66
C ALA A 13 -7.76 19.10 11.98
N ALA A 14 -6.79 18.19 11.84
CA ALA A 14 -5.48 18.42 11.23
C ALA A 14 -4.86 19.78 11.63
N LYS A 15 -4.99 20.15 12.91
CA LYS A 15 -4.61 21.49 13.42
C LYS A 15 -3.14 21.82 13.08
N ARG A 16 -2.28 20.81 13.14
CA ARG A 16 -0.84 20.89 12.84
C ARG A 16 -0.51 20.99 11.35
N LEU A 17 -1.47 20.69 10.47
CA LEU A 17 -1.34 20.80 9.01
C LEU A 17 -2.06 22.04 8.45
N GLY A 18 -2.50 22.96 9.32
CA GLY A 18 -3.21 24.17 8.89
C GLY A 18 -4.70 23.96 8.60
N GLY A 19 -5.32 22.91 9.16
CA GLY A 19 -6.76 22.64 9.02
C GLY A 19 -7.15 21.95 7.71
N ILE A 20 -6.18 21.43 6.96
CA ILE A 20 -6.43 20.66 5.73
C ILE A 20 -7.03 19.29 6.04
N ASP A 21 -7.69 18.69 5.06
CA ASP A 21 -8.19 17.32 5.21
C ASP A 21 -7.03 16.30 5.14
N LYS A 22 -6.45 15.93 6.31
CA LYS A 22 -5.29 15.04 6.43
C LYS A 22 -5.44 13.72 5.66
N PRO A 23 -6.55 12.97 5.77
CA PRO A 23 -6.71 11.72 5.03
C PRO A 23 -6.73 11.89 3.50
N ALA A 24 -7.00 13.10 2.98
CA ALA A 24 -6.94 13.41 1.56
C ALA A 24 -5.53 13.84 1.07
N VAL A 25 -4.57 14.03 1.98
CA VAL A 25 -3.18 14.34 1.63
C VAL A 25 -2.59 13.18 0.82
N ARG A 26 -1.90 13.52 -0.26
CA ARG A 26 -1.28 12.52 -1.15
C ARG A 26 0.18 12.27 -0.79
N VAL A 27 0.53 10.98 -0.69
CA VAL A 27 1.90 10.45 -0.59
C VAL A 27 2.06 9.45 -1.72
N GLY A 28 3.09 9.59 -2.55
CA GLY A 28 3.26 8.72 -3.75
C GLY A 28 2.06 8.74 -4.70
N GLY A 29 1.43 9.91 -4.91
CA GLY A 29 0.27 10.04 -5.81
C GLY A 29 -1.08 9.57 -5.23
N ARG A 30 -1.11 8.75 -4.18
CA ARG A 30 -2.34 8.24 -3.53
C ARG A 30 -2.68 8.97 -2.25
N ALA A 31 -3.97 9.14 -1.95
CA ALA A 31 -4.41 9.70 -0.68
C ALA A 31 -4.05 8.76 0.48
N LEU A 32 -3.75 9.31 1.66
CA LEU A 32 -3.43 8.52 2.85
C LEU A 32 -4.57 7.54 3.20
N LEU A 33 -5.82 8.00 3.13
CA LEU A 33 -6.99 7.14 3.34
C LEU A 33 -6.99 5.95 2.36
N ASP A 34 -6.77 6.21 1.08
CA ASP A 34 -6.84 5.17 0.04
C ASP A 34 -5.75 4.10 0.22
N ARG A 35 -4.58 4.46 0.78
CA ARG A 35 -3.54 3.48 1.14
C ARG A 35 -4.01 2.52 2.22
N VAL A 36 -4.65 3.05 3.26
CA VAL A 36 -5.21 2.24 4.35
C VAL A 36 -6.38 1.38 3.84
N LEU A 37 -7.20 1.91 2.93
CA LEU A 37 -8.31 1.16 2.32
C LEU A 37 -7.85 0.00 1.45
N ALA A 38 -6.70 0.13 0.77
CA ALA A 38 -6.08 -0.96 0.00
C ALA A 38 -5.58 -2.09 0.93
N ALA A 39 -4.97 -1.75 2.07
CA ALA A 39 -4.61 -2.75 3.08
C ALA A 39 -5.83 -3.51 3.66
N CYS A 40 -7.03 -2.94 3.53
CA CYS A 40 -8.30 -3.52 3.98
C CYS A 40 -9.08 -4.28 2.89
N GLU A 41 -8.49 -4.63 1.75
CA GLU A 41 -9.21 -5.32 0.66
C GLU A 41 -9.88 -6.64 1.09
N GLY A 42 -9.26 -7.38 2.00
CA GLY A 42 -9.80 -8.63 2.55
C GLY A 42 -10.94 -8.48 3.58
N ALA A 43 -11.30 -7.26 3.99
CA ALA A 43 -12.36 -7.04 4.98
C ALA A 43 -13.75 -7.29 4.37
N GLY A 44 -14.63 -7.98 5.11
CA GLY A 44 -16.02 -8.20 4.70
C GLY A 44 -16.80 -6.89 4.59
N ARG A 45 -16.60 -5.99 5.56
CA ARG A 45 -17.07 -4.61 5.53
C ARG A 45 -15.95 -3.65 5.93
N THR A 46 -15.84 -2.53 5.22
CA THR A 46 -14.97 -1.40 5.62
C THR A 46 -15.82 -0.19 6.00
N VAL A 47 -15.70 0.24 7.25
CA VAL A 47 -16.35 1.43 7.80
C VAL A 47 -15.33 2.55 7.93
N VAL A 48 -15.57 3.69 7.29
CA VAL A 48 -14.76 4.90 7.46
C VAL A 48 -15.51 5.87 8.37
N VAL A 49 -14.87 6.27 9.46
CA VAL A 49 -15.44 7.21 10.44
C VAL A 49 -14.89 8.61 10.20
N GLY A 50 -15.78 9.56 9.90
CA GLY A 50 -15.41 10.96 9.71
C GLY A 50 -16.25 11.67 8.64
N GLY A 51 -15.74 12.80 8.13
CA GLY A 51 -16.38 13.51 7.01
C GLY A 51 -16.33 12.69 5.72
N ARG A 52 -17.44 12.64 4.96
CA ARG A 52 -17.49 11.95 3.66
C ARG A 52 -16.54 12.61 2.64
N ARG A 53 -15.86 11.78 1.85
CA ARG A 53 -14.98 12.21 0.75
C ARG A 53 -14.86 11.11 -0.32
N PRO A 54 -14.33 11.40 -1.51
CA PRO A 54 -14.03 10.37 -2.50
C PRO A 54 -13.05 9.33 -1.97
N THR A 55 -13.26 8.07 -2.36
CA THR A 55 -12.41 6.92 -2.01
C THR A 55 -12.20 6.04 -3.23
N VAL A 56 -11.07 5.33 -3.31
CA VAL A 56 -10.76 4.40 -4.42
C VAL A 56 -11.68 3.20 -4.52
N ARG A 57 -12.41 2.89 -3.44
CA ARG A 57 -13.36 1.78 -3.35
C ARG A 57 -14.60 2.16 -2.53
N PRO A 58 -15.73 1.45 -2.67
CA PRO A 58 -16.90 1.64 -1.83
C PRO A 58 -16.60 1.39 -0.35
N VAL A 59 -17.15 2.25 0.52
CA VAL A 59 -17.03 2.14 1.98
C VAL A 59 -18.35 2.50 2.67
N HIS A 60 -18.54 2.02 3.89
CA HIS A 60 -19.63 2.46 4.76
C HIS A 60 -19.18 3.66 5.57
N TRP A 61 -19.91 4.76 5.49
CA TRP A 61 -19.59 5.96 6.26
C TRP A 61 -20.28 5.96 7.62
N ALA A 62 -19.52 6.20 8.68
CA ALA A 62 -20.01 6.50 10.01
C ALA A 62 -19.45 7.85 10.48
N ARG A 63 -20.04 8.41 11.53
CA ARG A 63 -19.57 9.65 12.14
C ARG A 63 -19.92 9.66 13.62
N GLU A 64 -18.99 10.12 14.44
CA GLU A 64 -19.26 10.43 15.83
C GLU A 64 -20.19 11.63 15.98
N ASP A 65 -20.93 11.64 17.08
CA ASP A 65 -21.85 12.71 17.46
C ASP A 65 -21.54 13.16 18.90
N PRO A 66 -21.16 14.43 19.12
CA PRO A 66 -20.93 15.46 18.11
C PRO A 66 -19.68 15.17 17.24
N PRO A 67 -19.64 15.66 15.98
CA PRO A 67 -18.47 15.54 15.13
C PRO A 67 -17.20 16.11 15.76
N GLY A 68 -16.07 15.42 15.60
CA GLY A 68 -14.82 15.82 16.24
C GLY A 68 -14.74 15.43 17.72
N GLY A 69 -15.56 14.48 18.16
CA GLY A 69 -15.59 13.97 19.54
C GLY A 69 -14.35 13.18 19.96
N GLY A 70 -13.34 13.06 19.10
CA GLY A 70 -12.08 12.37 19.39
C GLY A 70 -12.11 10.89 18.99
N PRO A 71 -10.96 10.21 19.12
CA PRO A 71 -10.77 8.87 18.57
C PRO A 71 -11.65 7.81 19.23
N LEU A 72 -11.89 7.89 20.55
CA LEU A 72 -12.74 6.92 21.24
C LEU A 72 -14.22 7.05 20.83
N ALA A 73 -14.72 8.28 20.67
CA ALA A 73 -16.06 8.53 20.14
C ALA A 73 -16.20 8.06 18.68
N ALA A 74 -15.18 8.27 17.86
CA ALA A 74 -15.12 7.80 16.48
C ALA A 74 -15.13 6.25 16.41
N LEU A 75 -14.33 5.59 17.24
CA LEU A 75 -14.34 4.13 17.38
C LEU A 75 -15.72 3.63 17.79
N GLY A 76 -16.36 4.26 18.80
CA GLY A 76 -17.74 3.94 19.20
C GLY A 76 -18.76 4.07 18.06
N ALA A 77 -18.60 5.06 17.18
CA ALA A 77 -19.44 5.21 15.99
C ALA A 77 -19.18 4.12 14.94
N GLY A 78 -17.91 3.77 14.70
CA GLY A 78 -17.54 2.70 13.76
C GLY A 78 -18.02 1.33 14.21
N VAL A 79 -17.90 1.01 15.50
CA VAL A 79 -18.28 -0.30 16.07
C VAL A 79 -19.77 -0.60 15.93
N ARG A 80 -20.64 0.42 15.89
CA ARG A 80 -22.07 0.24 15.61
C ARG A 80 -22.38 -0.20 14.18
N ALA A 81 -21.43 -0.04 13.25
CA ALA A 81 -21.62 -0.31 11.83
C ALA A 81 -20.95 -1.62 11.36
N VAL A 82 -20.23 -2.33 12.23
CA VAL A 82 -19.59 -3.62 11.93
C VAL A 82 -20.37 -4.80 12.50
N GLY A 83 -20.30 -5.95 11.85
CA GLY A 83 -21.03 -7.17 12.19
C GLY A 83 -20.15 -8.39 12.46
N ALA A 84 -18.88 -8.39 12.02
CA ALA A 84 -17.96 -9.50 12.29
C ALA A 84 -17.54 -9.61 13.77
N ASP A 85 -17.10 -10.80 14.17
CA ASP A 85 -16.58 -11.08 15.52
C ASP A 85 -15.16 -10.54 15.73
N THR A 86 -14.44 -10.30 14.63
CA THR A 86 -13.12 -9.65 14.63
C THR A 86 -13.23 -8.31 13.91
N VAL A 87 -12.71 -7.26 14.55
CA VAL A 87 -12.74 -5.88 14.04
C VAL A 87 -11.32 -5.34 13.99
N LEU A 88 -10.85 -5.02 12.79
CA LEU A 88 -9.60 -4.30 12.57
C LEU A 88 -9.85 -2.80 12.73
N VAL A 89 -9.05 -2.11 13.54
CA VAL A 89 -9.16 -0.66 13.77
C VAL A 89 -7.85 -0.01 13.31
N LEU A 90 -7.99 0.96 12.40
CA LEU A 90 -6.87 1.61 11.72
C LEU A 90 -7.01 3.14 11.76
N SER A 91 -5.91 3.85 11.95
CA SER A 91 -5.80 5.27 11.61
C SER A 91 -5.74 5.47 10.09
N ALA A 92 -6.29 6.57 9.58
CA ALA A 92 -6.35 6.85 8.14
C ALA A 92 -5.06 7.45 7.54
N ASP A 93 -4.00 7.59 8.33
CA ASP A 93 -2.78 8.35 8.04
C ASP A 93 -1.51 7.50 8.05
N LEU A 94 -1.65 6.21 7.78
CA LEU A 94 -0.59 5.20 7.78
C LEU A 94 -0.09 4.93 6.35
N PRO A 95 0.84 5.73 5.78
CA PRO A 95 1.27 5.61 4.38
C PRO A 95 1.93 4.28 4.00
N PHE A 96 2.41 3.51 4.97
CA PHE A 96 3.16 2.28 4.77
C PHE A 96 2.43 1.03 5.31
N LEU A 97 1.18 1.17 5.74
CA LEU A 97 0.37 0.01 6.14
C LEU A 97 0.10 -0.87 4.92
N GLY A 98 0.36 -2.17 5.05
CA GLY A 98 0.10 -3.16 4.00
C GLY A 98 -0.72 -4.35 4.50
N ALA A 99 -1.23 -5.15 3.55
CA ALA A 99 -1.95 -6.38 3.83
C ALA A 99 -1.17 -7.37 4.75
N PRO A 100 0.16 -7.54 4.64
CA PRO A 100 0.90 -8.42 5.55
C PRO A 100 0.76 -8.03 7.03
N THR A 101 0.79 -6.72 7.33
CA THR A 101 0.59 -6.22 8.70
C THR A 101 -0.82 -6.52 9.21
N VAL A 102 -1.83 -6.32 8.36
CA VAL A 102 -3.23 -6.64 8.71
C VAL A 102 -3.40 -8.13 9.01
N LEU A 103 -2.85 -9.00 8.16
CA LEU A 103 -2.92 -10.45 8.37
C LEU A 103 -2.23 -10.88 9.66
N ARG A 104 -1.06 -10.32 9.96
CA ARG A 104 -0.33 -10.58 11.22
C ARG A 104 -1.14 -10.20 12.45
N LEU A 105 -1.85 -9.07 12.43
CA LEU A 105 -2.70 -8.65 13.56
C LEU A 105 -3.88 -9.59 13.78
N VAL A 106 -4.56 -9.98 12.69
CA VAL A 106 -5.69 -10.92 12.76
C VAL A 106 -5.21 -12.30 13.25
N GLU A 107 -4.10 -12.79 12.73
CA GLU A 107 -3.50 -14.06 13.16
C GLU A 107 -3.05 -14.02 14.63
N ALA A 108 -2.43 -12.92 15.07
CA ALA A 108 -2.04 -12.74 16.47
C ALA A 108 -3.25 -12.73 17.41
N LEU A 109 -4.37 -12.13 17.01
CA LEU A 109 -5.61 -12.15 17.79
C LEU A 109 -6.19 -13.57 17.91
N ASP A 110 -6.14 -14.34 16.84
CA ASP A 110 -6.67 -15.71 16.84
C ASP A 110 -5.80 -16.68 17.64
N THR A 111 -4.48 -16.56 17.52
CA THR A 111 -3.54 -17.45 18.18
C THR A 111 -3.35 -17.15 19.66
N SER A 112 -3.47 -15.88 20.07
CA SER A 112 -3.25 -15.48 21.47
C SER A 112 -4.45 -15.79 22.39
N GLY A 113 -5.66 -15.92 21.84
CA GLY A 113 -6.89 -16.06 22.63
C GLY A 113 -7.27 -14.82 23.44
N ARG A 114 -6.63 -13.68 23.17
CA ARG A 114 -6.83 -12.40 23.88
C ARG A 114 -7.97 -11.58 23.28
N GLU A 115 -8.30 -10.48 23.95
CA GLU A 115 -9.37 -9.58 23.54
C GLU A 115 -8.94 -8.61 22.42
N ALA A 116 -7.65 -8.28 22.33
CA ALA A 116 -7.08 -7.52 21.22
C ALA A 116 -5.64 -7.92 20.90
N ALA A 117 -5.20 -7.62 19.68
CA ALA A 117 -3.81 -7.66 19.26
C ALA A 117 -3.47 -6.32 18.59
N LEU A 118 -2.47 -5.61 19.11
CA LEU A 118 -2.08 -4.29 18.62
C LEU A 118 -0.62 -4.25 18.17
N LEU A 119 -0.32 -3.34 17.25
CA LEU A 119 1.08 -3.06 16.91
C LEU A 119 1.78 -2.33 18.05
N VAL A 120 3.05 -2.65 18.23
CA VAL A 120 3.98 -1.86 19.04
C VAL A 120 5.00 -1.23 18.09
N ASP A 121 5.13 0.09 18.17
CA ASP A 121 6.08 0.82 17.33
C ASP A 121 7.55 0.56 17.75
N PRO A 122 8.54 0.97 16.94
CA PRO A 122 9.96 0.75 17.27
C PRO A 122 10.42 1.41 18.59
N ASP A 123 9.69 2.39 19.11
CA ASP A 123 9.96 3.05 20.39
C ASP A 123 9.29 2.32 21.58
N GLY A 124 8.60 1.19 21.32
CA GLY A 124 7.93 0.38 22.32
C GLY A 124 6.55 0.90 22.71
N ARG A 125 5.93 1.78 21.92
CA ARG A 125 4.60 2.33 22.23
C ARG A 125 3.50 1.51 21.57
N ASP A 126 2.47 1.22 22.37
CA ASP A 126 1.26 0.55 21.92
C ASP A 126 0.48 1.46 20.94
N GLN A 127 0.06 0.89 19.80
CA GLN A 127 -0.67 1.56 18.74
C GLN A 127 -2.13 1.06 18.69
N PRO A 128 -3.04 1.58 19.54
CA PRO A 128 -4.43 1.09 19.61
C PRO A 128 -5.26 1.39 18.36
N LEU A 129 -4.75 2.25 17.46
CA LEU A 129 -5.34 2.49 16.14
C LEU A 129 -4.60 1.74 15.03
N VAL A 130 -3.85 0.71 15.37
CA VAL A 130 -3.33 -0.29 14.43
C VAL A 130 -3.45 -1.67 15.08
N ALA A 131 -4.69 -2.13 15.22
CA ALA A 131 -5.01 -3.26 16.08
C ALA A 131 -6.21 -4.07 15.58
N ALA A 132 -6.24 -5.37 15.89
CA ALA A 132 -7.39 -6.24 15.73
C ALA A 132 -8.03 -6.50 17.10
N TYR A 133 -9.35 -6.38 17.18
CA TYR A 133 -10.13 -6.53 18.41
C TYR A 133 -11.17 -7.63 18.26
N ARG A 134 -11.44 -8.34 19.35
CA ARG A 134 -12.69 -9.10 19.50
C ARG A 134 -13.84 -8.12 19.65
N ALA A 135 -14.89 -8.32 18.86
CA ALA A 135 -15.97 -7.36 18.75
C ALA A 135 -16.82 -7.27 20.03
N GLU A 136 -17.00 -8.37 20.76
CA GLU A 136 -17.77 -8.37 22.02
C GLU A 136 -17.07 -7.58 23.14
N PRO A 137 -15.81 -7.88 23.52
CA PRO A 137 -15.10 -7.09 24.52
C PRO A 137 -15.00 -5.62 24.15
N LEU A 138 -14.68 -5.33 22.88
CA LEU A 138 -14.62 -3.96 22.38
C LEU A 138 -15.96 -3.21 22.58
N ARG A 139 -17.09 -3.83 22.24
CA ARG A 139 -18.42 -3.23 22.44
C ARG A 139 -18.75 -3.06 23.92
N ARG A 140 -18.42 -4.05 24.74
CA ARG A 140 -18.65 -4.05 26.19
C ARG A 140 -17.90 -2.89 26.86
N GLU A 141 -16.60 -2.77 26.63
CA GLU A 141 -15.79 -1.72 27.25
C GLU A 141 -16.18 -0.31 26.78
N LEU A 142 -16.50 -0.14 25.49
CA LEU A 142 -17.02 1.13 24.99
C LEU A 142 -18.36 1.51 25.66
N ALA A 143 -19.23 0.55 25.95
CA ALA A 143 -20.50 0.80 26.63
C ALA A 143 -20.31 1.13 28.12
N LEU A 144 -19.37 0.45 28.79
CA LEU A 144 -19.00 0.73 30.19
C LEU A 144 -18.43 2.14 30.32
N LEU A 145 -17.45 2.51 29.49
CA LEU A 145 -16.85 3.84 29.48
C LEU A 145 -17.89 4.94 29.18
N ALA A 146 -18.79 4.70 28.22
CA ALA A 146 -19.87 5.64 27.93
C ALA A 146 -20.84 5.83 29.12
N THR A 147 -21.08 4.77 29.89
CA THR A 147 -21.94 4.81 31.07
C THR A 147 -21.26 5.53 32.23
N GLU A 148 -19.98 5.24 32.46
CA GLU A 148 -19.19 5.84 33.54
C GLU A 148 -18.95 7.35 33.33
N HIS A 149 -18.60 7.76 32.11
CA HIS A 149 -18.26 9.14 31.80
C HIS A 149 -19.41 9.93 31.15
N GLY A 150 -20.57 9.30 30.98
CA GLY A 150 -21.78 9.87 30.36
C GLY A 150 -21.75 9.88 28.82
N ASN A 151 -20.56 9.99 28.19
CA ASN A 151 -20.34 9.73 26.77
C ASN A 151 -18.83 9.54 26.48
N LEU A 152 -18.48 9.19 25.23
CA LEU A 152 -17.10 8.92 24.80
C LEU A 152 -16.33 10.16 24.31
N THR A 153 -16.94 11.35 24.35
CA THR A 153 -16.38 12.56 23.75
C THR A 153 -15.17 13.05 24.53
N GLY A 154 -14.05 13.27 23.84
CA GLY A 154 -12.81 13.78 24.40
C GLY A 154 -12.04 12.78 25.26
N LEU A 155 -12.55 11.55 25.40
CA LEU A 155 -11.87 10.51 26.17
C LEU A 155 -10.67 9.93 25.40
N PRO A 156 -9.55 9.66 26.07
CA PRO A 156 -8.38 9.04 25.45
C PRO A 156 -8.61 7.55 25.21
N LEU A 157 -8.05 7.02 24.11
CA LEU A 157 -8.09 5.58 23.80
C LEU A 157 -7.46 4.71 24.89
N ARG A 158 -6.56 5.27 25.71
CA ARG A 158 -5.90 4.54 26.78
C ARG A 158 -6.89 3.93 27.78
N LEU A 159 -8.02 4.59 28.03
CA LEU A 159 -9.07 4.04 28.91
C LEU A 159 -9.65 2.73 28.37
N LEU A 160 -9.66 2.54 27.04
CA LEU A 160 -10.09 1.29 26.43
C LEU A 160 -8.98 0.23 26.48
N SER A 161 -7.74 0.62 26.17
CA SER A 161 -6.63 -0.34 26.14
C SER A 161 -6.26 -0.85 27.53
N ASP A 162 -6.45 -0.04 28.58
CA ASP A 162 -6.13 -0.42 29.96
C ASP A 162 -7.10 -1.51 30.50
N GLU A 163 -8.30 -1.63 29.91
CA GLU A 163 -9.35 -2.57 30.35
C GLU A 163 -9.41 -3.87 29.53
N LEU A 164 -8.69 -3.94 28.40
CA LEU A 164 -8.67 -5.10 27.51
C LEU A 164 -7.43 -5.97 27.75
N ASP A 165 -7.56 -7.29 27.59
CA ASP A 165 -6.39 -8.18 27.49
C ASP A 165 -5.74 -8.08 26.10
N LEU A 166 -4.49 -7.61 26.05
CA LEU A 166 -3.78 -7.23 24.82
C LEU A 166 -2.65 -8.19 24.46
N ALA A 167 -2.59 -8.63 23.20
CA ALA A 167 -1.39 -9.15 22.57
C ALA A 167 -0.61 -8.01 21.90
N ARG A 168 0.71 -8.02 22.04
CA ARG A 168 1.62 -7.07 21.40
C ARG A 168 2.27 -7.71 20.19
N VAL A 169 2.21 -7.03 19.05
CA VAL A 169 2.79 -7.46 17.78
C VAL A 169 3.83 -6.42 17.36
N ASP A 170 5.08 -6.83 17.23
CA ASP A 170 6.15 -5.92 16.83
C ASP A 170 5.90 -5.39 15.40
N ALA A 171 5.91 -4.07 15.24
CA ALA A 171 5.74 -3.45 13.94
C ALA A 171 6.97 -3.70 13.06
N ASP A 172 6.74 -3.91 11.77
CA ASP A 172 7.79 -3.57 10.80
C ASP A 172 8.09 -2.06 10.96
N PRO A 173 9.32 -1.58 10.76
CA PRO A 173 9.77 -0.26 11.22
C PRO A 173 8.89 0.93 10.79
N PHE A 174 8.07 0.76 9.76
CA PHE A 174 7.22 1.81 9.19
C PHE A 174 5.72 1.48 9.21
N ALA A 175 5.31 0.28 9.63
CA ALA A 175 3.91 -0.15 9.58
C ALA A 175 2.99 0.71 10.46
N SER A 176 3.53 1.29 11.53
CA SER A 176 2.83 2.22 12.44
C SER A 176 3.19 3.69 12.22
N PHE A 177 3.96 4.02 11.17
CA PHE A 177 4.35 5.41 10.91
C PHE A 177 3.13 6.21 10.48
N ASP A 178 2.76 7.23 11.25
CA ASP A 178 1.64 8.12 10.99
C ASP A 178 2.11 9.51 10.52
N CYS A 179 1.34 10.13 9.62
CA CYS A 179 1.72 11.40 8.99
C CYS A 179 1.15 12.63 9.72
N ASP A 180 1.52 12.88 10.98
CA ASP A 180 0.96 13.94 11.83
C ASP A 180 1.32 15.39 11.46
N THR A 181 2.45 15.57 10.78
CA THR A 181 3.01 16.86 10.41
C THR A 181 3.43 16.90 8.93
N TRP A 182 3.70 18.11 8.43
CA TRP A 182 4.23 18.29 7.07
C TRP A 182 5.63 17.68 6.89
N GLU A 183 6.39 17.59 7.97
CA GLU A 183 7.68 16.90 8.00
C GLU A 183 7.49 15.39 7.83
N ASP A 184 6.51 14.80 8.52
CA ASP A 184 6.17 13.37 8.38
C ASP A 184 5.73 13.04 6.95
N ILE A 185 4.88 13.90 6.35
CA ILE A 185 4.45 13.77 4.95
C ILE A 185 5.64 13.85 3.99
N SER A 186 6.59 14.75 4.26
CA SER A 186 7.80 14.91 3.43
C SER A 186 8.71 13.69 3.55
N THR A 187 8.93 13.20 4.76
CA THR A 187 9.65 11.96 5.05
C THR A 187 8.98 10.76 4.38
N ALA A 188 7.65 10.66 4.45
CA ALA A 188 6.90 9.59 3.81
C ALA A 188 7.07 9.63 2.29
N ARG A 189 6.97 10.82 1.68
CA ARG A 189 7.20 11.00 0.24
C ARG A 189 8.62 10.66 -0.18
N ALA A 190 9.62 11.02 0.61
CA ALA A 190 11.02 10.69 0.34
C ALA A 190 11.26 9.18 0.41
N ARG A 191 10.74 8.50 1.45
CA ARG A 191 10.90 7.04 1.60
C ARG A 191 10.22 6.23 0.53
N ILE A 192 9.01 6.62 0.12
CA ILE A 192 8.36 5.98 -1.03
C ILE A 192 9.28 6.07 -2.24
N ARG A 193 9.94 7.23 -2.46
CA ARG A 193 10.91 7.43 -3.55
C ARG A 193 12.14 6.53 -3.50
N GLU A 194 12.57 6.11 -2.32
CA GLU A 194 13.83 5.36 -2.10
C GLU A 194 13.68 3.83 -2.16
N HIS A 195 12.53 3.26 -1.74
CA HIS A 195 12.39 1.82 -1.50
C HIS A 195 11.89 0.96 -2.69
N GLY A 196 11.93 1.46 -3.93
CA GLY A 196 11.57 0.65 -5.13
C GLY A 196 10.06 0.40 -5.31
N THR A 197 9.24 0.62 -4.29
CA THR A 197 7.77 0.68 -4.38
C THR A 197 7.28 1.84 -5.24
N VAL A 198 8.12 2.86 -5.52
CA VAL A 198 7.80 3.93 -6.49
C VAL A 198 7.34 3.35 -7.80
N LEU A 199 8.01 2.31 -8.30
CA LEU A 199 7.75 1.83 -9.63
C LEU A 199 6.42 1.10 -9.69
N GLU A 200 6.13 0.22 -8.73
CA GLU A 200 4.84 -0.44 -8.63
C GLU A 200 3.70 0.54 -8.34
N GLU A 201 3.89 1.49 -7.42
CA GLU A 201 2.91 2.53 -7.11
C GLU A 201 2.68 3.46 -8.30
N TRP A 202 3.74 3.86 -9.00
CA TRP A 202 3.66 4.67 -10.21
C TRP A 202 2.95 3.93 -11.33
N ILE A 203 3.31 2.65 -11.55
CA ILE A 203 2.65 1.80 -12.54
C ILE A 203 1.17 1.68 -12.23
N ASN A 204 0.81 1.42 -10.98
CA ASN A 204 -0.60 1.33 -10.59
C ASN A 204 -1.32 2.68 -10.75
N ALA A 205 -0.72 3.79 -10.36
CA ALA A 205 -1.32 5.12 -10.56
C ALA A 205 -1.52 5.45 -12.05
N VAL A 206 -0.57 5.05 -12.91
CA VAL A 206 -0.68 5.21 -14.37
C VAL A 206 -1.75 4.27 -14.93
N LYS A 207 -1.85 3.02 -14.44
CA LYS A 207 -2.92 2.09 -14.81
C LYS A 207 -4.30 2.66 -14.47
N ASP A 208 -4.47 3.20 -13.27
CA ASP A 208 -5.72 3.81 -12.81
C ASP A 208 -6.10 5.01 -13.68
N GLU A 209 -5.17 5.93 -13.93
CA GLU A 209 -5.41 7.15 -14.74
C GLU A 209 -5.74 6.81 -16.20
N LEU A 210 -5.13 5.76 -16.75
CA LEU A 210 -5.34 5.33 -18.13
C LEU A 210 -6.47 4.30 -18.29
N GLY A 211 -7.07 3.83 -17.19
CA GLY A 211 -8.10 2.78 -17.21
C GLY A 211 -7.59 1.43 -17.73
N ILE A 212 -6.35 1.06 -17.37
CA ILE A 212 -5.69 -0.16 -17.86
C ILE A 212 -5.75 -1.24 -16.77
N GLU A 213 -6.52 -2.30 -17.01
CA GLU A 213 -6.47 -3.54 -16.24
C GLU A 213 -5.56 -4.55 -16.94
N LEU A 214 -4.25 -4.39 -16.78
CA LEU A 214 -3.25 -5.30 -17.33
C LEU A 214 -2.27 -5.70 -16.24
N ASP A 215 -2.20 -6.99 -15.92
CA ASP A 215 -1.15 -7.52 -15.07
C ASP A 215 0.10 -7.81 -15.93
N VAL A 216 1.26 -7.30 -15.51
CA VAL A 216 2.50 -7.40 -16.30
C VAL A 216 3.63 -7.79 -15.39
N ASP A 217 4.44 -8.75 -15.84
CA ASP A 217 5.71 -9.07 -15.22
C ASP A 217 6.70 -7.89 -15.39
N ILE A 218 6.77 -7.04 -14.37
CA ILE A 218 7.62 -5.85 -14.33
C ILE A 218 9.11 -6.23 -14.42
N PRO A 219 9.64 -7.19 -13.63
CA PRO A 219 11.01 -7.67 -13.79
C PRO A 219 11.35 -8.06 -15.23
N LEU A 220 10.49 -8.84 -15.88
CA LEU A 220 10.70 -9.28 -17.26
C LEU A 220 10.80 -8.11 -18.25
N LEU A 221 9.94 -7.09 -18.12
CA LEU A 221 10.01 -5.90 -18.97
C LEU A 221 11.24 -5.04 -18.71
N LEU A 222 11.68 -4.94 -17.46
CA LEU A 222 12.88 -4.19 -17.10
C LEU A 222 14.15 -4.90 -17.59
N ASP A 223 14.19 -6.23 -17.54
CA ASP A 223 15.29 -7.02 -18.09
C ASP A 223 15.32 -6.89 -19.63
N LEU A 224 14.17 -6.94 -20.31
CA LEU A 224 14.12 -6.62 -21.75
C LEU A 224 14.66 -5.22 -22.07
N ALA A 225 14.24 -4.21 -21.29
CA ALA A 225 14.73 -2.85 -21.47
C ALA A 225 16.24 -2.76 -21.27
N ARG A 226 16.78 -3.47 -20.26
CA ARG A 226 18.22 -3.59 -20.02
C ARG A 226 18.92 -4.24 -21.20
N ASP A 227 18.44 -5.36 -21.70
CA ASP A 227 19.04 -6.09 -22.81
C ASP A 227 19.06 -5.26 -24.09
N ALA A 228 17.97 -4.55 -24.40
CA ALA A 228 17.91 -3.63 -25.53
C ALA A 228 18.89 -2.44 -25.34
N ALA A 229 19.02 -1.89 -24.14
CA ALA A 229 19.95 -0.80 -23.86
C ALA A 229 21.42 -1.20 -24.09
N HIS A 230 21.79 -2.42 -23.70
CA HIS A 230 23.17 -2.91 -23.76
C HIS A 230 23.50 -3.55 -25.11
N GLY A 231 22.58 -4.33 -25.68
CA GLY A 231 22.79 -5.08 -26.92
C GLY A 231 22.52 -4.28 -28.20
N VAL A 232 21.78 -3.17 -28.11
CA VAL A 232 21.45 -2.32 -29.27
C VAL A 232 21.99 -0.90 -29.09
N ALA A 233 21.35 -0.12 -28.21
CA ALA A 233 21.75 1.24 -27.85
C ALA A 233 20.87 1.73 -26.69
N ARG A 234 21.37 2.67 -25.87
CA ARG A 234 20.61 3.22 -24.73
C ARG A 234 19.16 3.67 -25.06
N PRO A 235 18.88 4.36 -26.18
CA PRO A 235 17.51 4.73 -26.55
C PRO A 235 16.59 3.55 -26.92
N ALA A 236 17.15 2.37 -27.21
CA ALA A 236 16.36 1.20 -27.60
C ALA A 236 15.50 0.67 -26.45
N ALA A 237 15.87 0.91 -25.19
CA ALA A 237 15.12 0.47 -24.02
C ALA A 237 13.64 0.94 -24.02
N PRO A 238 13.33 2.26 -23.98
CA PRO A 238 11.95 2.72 -23.96
C PRO A 238 11.19 2.45 -25.27
N LEU A 239 11.89 2.41 -26.42
CA LEU A 239 11.26 2.14 -27.71
C LEU A 239 10.83 0.67 -27.84
N THR A 240 11.65 -0.24 -27.32
CA THR A 240 11.37 -1.68 -27.36
C THR A 240 10.19 -2.03 -26.45
N THR A 241 10.14 -1.49 -25.23
CA THR A 241 9.03 -1.74 -24.30
C THR A 241 7.71 -1.14 -24.81
N PHE A 242 7.74 0.04 -25.45
CA PHE A 242 6.56 0.61 -26.12
C PHE A 242 6.04 -0.30 -27.25
N LEU A 243 6.93 -0.80 -28.11
CA LEU A 243 6.54 -1.67 -29.23
C LEU A 243 6.00 -3.02 -28.77
N VAL A 244 6.53 -3.58 -27.68
CA VAL A 244 5.98 -4.78 -27.04
C VAL A 244 4.56 -4.54 -26.57
N GLY A 245 4.31 -3.44 -25.84
CA GLY A 245 2.97 -3.07 -25.39
C GLY A 245 2.00 -2.82 -26.55
N TYR A 246 2.45 -2.13 -27.60
CA TYR A 246 1.65 -1.88 -28.80
C TYR A 246 1.31 -3.19 -29.56
N ALA A 247 2.27 -4.11 -29.67
CA ALA A 247 2.07 -5.40 -30.31
C ALA A 247 1.09 -6.29 -29.54
N ALA A 248 1.19 -6.30 -28.20
CA ALA A 248 0.25 -7.00 -27.33
C ALA A 248 -1.17 -6.44 -27.50
N GLY A 249 -1.33 -5.11 -27.47
CA GLY A 249 -2.62 -4.45 -27.69
C GLY A 249 -3.22 -4.73 -29.07
N ARG A 250 -2.41 -4.81 -30.13
CA ARG A 250 -2.88 -5.16 -31.48
C ARG A 250 -3.33 -6.62 -31.62
N ALA A 251 -2.84 -7.52 -30.78
CA ALA A 251 -3.19 -8.93 -30.81
C ALA A 251 -4.57 -9.21 -30.19
N GLY A 252 -5.27 -8.18 -29.67
CA GLY A 252 -6.55 -8.33 -28.97
C GLY A 252 -6.40 -9.03 -27.60
N GLY A 253 -5.18 -9.12 -27.09
CA GLY A 253 -4.90 -9.76 -25.80
C GLY A 253 -5.11 -8.78 -24.66
N GLU A 254 -6.21 -8.91 -23.95
CA GLU A 254 -6.48 -8.23 -22.68
C GLU A 254 -5.70 -8.86 -21.49
N GLY A 255 -4.63 -9.61 -21.75
CA GLY A 255 -3.98 -10.44 -20.74
C GLY A 255 -2.44 -10.50 -20.82
N PRO A 256 -1.79 -10.90 -19.72
CA PRO A 256 -0.33 -10.97 -19.57
C PRO A 256 0.38 -11.80 -20.65
N GLU A 257 -0.27 -12.85 -21.15
CA GLU A 257 0.28 -13.80 -22.13
C GLU A 257 0.72 -13.12 -23.45
N ALA A 258 -0.04 -12.12 -23.91
CA ALA A 258 0.28 -11.41 -25.14
C ALA A 258 1.54 -10.53 -24.98
N VAL A 259 1.69 -9.92 -23.79
CA VAL A 259 2.87 -9.15 -23.42
C VAL A 259 4.08 -10.07 -23.29
N GLU A 260 3.95 -11.20 -22.60
CA GLU A 260 5.03 -12.19 -22.47
C GLU A 260 5.50 -12.72 -23.82
N ALA A 261 4.56 -13.04 -24.73
CA ALA A 261 4.88 -13.53 -26.06
C ALA A 261 5.62 -12.48 -26.90
N ALA A 262 5.21 -11.22 -26.81
CA ALA A 262 5.89 -10.10 -27.48
C ALA A 262 7.27 -9.83 -26.87
N THR A 263 7.39 -9.85 -25.54
CA THR A 263 8.66 -9.72 -24.81
C THR A 263 9.65 -10.79 -25.22
N ARG A 264 9.23 -12.07 -25.27
CA ARG A 264 10.11 -13.18 -25.68
C ARG A 264 10.69 -13.00 -27.09
N LYS A 265 9.88 -12.50 -28.03
CA LYS A 265 10.33 -12.18 -29.39
C LYS A 265 11.35 -11.04 -29.40
N ALA A 266 11.12 -10.01 -28.59
CA ALA A 266 12.00 -8.85 -28.48
C ALA A 266 13.35 -9.21 -27.81
N VAL A 267 13.34 -10.00 -26.72
CA VAL A 267 14.55 -10.52 -26.07
C VAL A 267 15.40 -11.32 -27.07
N ALA A 268 14.78 -12.27 -27.78
CA ALA A 268 15.50 -13.07 -28.77
C ALA A 268 16.11 -12.22 -29.89
N LEU A 269 15.48 -11.09 -30.27
CA LEU A 269 16.02 -10.16 -31.25
C LEU A 269 17.20 -9.34 -30.69
N ALA A 270 17.10 -8.84 -29.46
CA ALA A 270 18.16 -8.08 -28.80
C ALA A 270 19.44 -8.92 -28.62
N LEU A 271 19.29 -10.20 -28.25
CA LEU A 271 20.42 -11.12 -28.13
C LEU A 271 21.14 -11.35 -29.46
N ARG A 272 20.40 -11.56 -30.56
CA ARG A 272 21.02 -11.71 -31.89
C ARG A 272 21.80 -10.47 -32.31
N TRP A 273 21.28 -9.28 -32.03
CA TRP A 273 21.99 -8.02 -32.31
C TRP A 273 23.25 -7.87 -31.46
N ALA A 274 23.21 -8.28 -30.19
CA ALA A 274 24.39 -8.28 -29.32
C ALA A 274 25.46 -9.25 -29.82
N ASP A 275 25.06 -10.46 -30.23
CA ASP A 275 25.96 -11.48 -30.78
C ASP A 275 26.61 -11.04 -32.10
N GLU A 276 25.84 -10.40 -32.99
CA GLU A 276 26.36 -9.82 -34.23
C GLU A 276 27.39 -8.71 -33.96
N ALA A 277 27.13 -7.83 -32.99
CA ALA A 277 28.05 -6.76 -32.59
C ALA A 277 29.33 -7.30 -31.93
N ALA A 278 29.23 -8.40 -31.18
CA ALA A 278 30.38 -9.07 -30.57
C ALA A 278 31.21 -9.89 -31.59
N GLY A 279 30.57 -10.43 -32.63
CA GLY A 279 31.20 -11.21 -33.70
C GLY A 279 32.01 -10.39 -34.70
N THR A 280 31.84 -9.06 -34.73
CA THR A 280 32.61 -8.16 -35.61
C THR A 280 34.00 -7.79 -35.09
N ASP A 281 34.38 -8.18 -33.86
CA ASP A 281 35.69 -7.90 -33.25
C ASP A 281 36.60 -9.17 -33.16
N GLY A 282 36.82 -9.87 -34.28
CA GLY A 282 37.76 -11.01 -34.43
C GLY A 282 38.81 -10.80 -35.54
N PRO A 283 40.04 -11.33 -35.42
CA PRO A 283 41.28 -10.61 -35.74
C PRO A 283 41.50 -10.37 -37.24
N ALA A 284 41.96 -9.15 -37.58
CA ALA A 284 42.51 -8.81 -38.88
C ALA A 284 43.71 -9.74 -39.19
N GLY A 285 43.45 -10.78 -39.97
CA GLY A 285 44.45 -11.72 -40.46
C GLY A 285 45.50 -10.99 -41.29
N GLY A 286 46.73 -10.98 -40.79
CA GLY A 286 47.89 -10.56 -41.56
C GLY A 286 48.13 -11.51 -42.74
N ALA A 287 48.32 -10.94 -43.93
CA ALA A 287 49.11 -11.55 -44.99
C ALA A 287 49.48 -10.53 -46.09
N LYS A 288 50.78 -10.53 -46.41
CA LYS A 288 51.50 -10.06 -47.62
C LYS A 288 51.93 -8.58 -47.64
N GLY A 289 53.21 -8.27 -47.87
CA GLY A 289 54.30 -9.14 -48.34
C GLY A 289 55.68 -8.50 -48.25
N ALA A 290 56.67 -9.37 -48.06
CA ALA A 290 57.99 -9.21 -48.66
C ALA A 290 57.84 -9.40 -50.18
N ASP A 291 58.44 -8.55 -51.01
CA ASP A 291 59.72 -8.85 -51.66
C ASP A 291 60.19 -7.70 -52.58
N ALA A 292 61.53 -7.59 -52.62
CA ALA A 292 62.48 -6.99 -53.56
C ALA A 292 62.09 -5.93 -54.61
N GLY A 293 62.93 -4.89 -54.65
CA GLY A 293 63.10 -3.94 -55.76
C GLY A 293 64.03 -2.80 -55.39
#